data_AF-A0ABD0N254-F1
#
_entry.id   AF-A0ABD0N254-F1
#
_cell.length_a   1.000
_cell.length_b   1.000
_cell.length_c   1.000
_cell.angle_alpha   90.00
_cell.angle_beta   90.00
_cell.angle_gamma   90.00
#
_symmetry.space_group_name_H-M   'P 1'
#
loop_
_entity.id
_entity.type
_entity.pdbx_description
1 polymer ?
#
loop_
_entity_poly.entity_id
_entity_poly.type
_entity_poly.pdbx_seq_one_letter_code
_entity_poly.pdbx_strand_id
1 'polypeptide(L)'
;METLQLAEQTLVAKMVGSSGALLNKDAETVTELTEFAKSVPGFSNLDLNDQVTLLKYGVHEALFAMLASCMNKDGLLVAYGSGFITREFLKSLRRPFSEMMEPKFQFAMKFNSLELDDSDLALFVAAIICCG
;
A
#
# COMPACT_ATOMS: atom_id res chain seq x y z
N MET A 1 -1.46 30.60 -6.96
CA MET A 1 -0.13 29.98 -7.10
C MET A 1 0.35 29.45 -5.75
N GLU A 2 0.31 30.26 -4.68
CA GLU A 2 0.70 29.86 -3.31
C GLU A 2 -0.16 28.74 -2.69
N THR A 3 -1.47 28.66 -2.98
CA THR A 3 -2.35 27.58 -2.48
C THR A 3 -2.04 26.21 -3.08
N LEU A 4 -1.68 26.16 -4.37
CA LEU A 4 -1.24 24.93 -5.02
C LEU A 4 0.11 24.48 -4.46
N GLN A 5 1.01 25.44 -4.22
CA GLN A 5 2.33 25.19 -3.66
C GLN A 5 2.26 24.74 -2.19
N LEU A 6 1.31 25.26 -1.40
CA LEU A 6 1.03 24.82 -0.03
C LEU A 6 0.35 23.46 -0.01
N ALA A 7 -0.55 23.16 -0.95
CA ALA A 7 -1.14 21.83 -1.10
C ALA A 7 -0.10 20.80 -1.55
N GLU A 8 0.76 21.16 -2.50
CA GLU A 8 1.93 20.37 -2.90
C GLU A 8 2.87 20.19 -1.72
N GLN A 9 3.24 21.23 -0.98
CA GLN A 9 4.11 21.10 0.20
C GLN A 9 3.45 20.33 1.34
N THR A 10 2.13 20.40 1.51
CA THR A 10 1.41 19.62 2.53
C THR A 10 1.30 18.18 2.10
N LEU A 11 1.08 17.91 0.82
CA LEU A 11 1.01 16.58 0.26
C LEU A 11 2.39 15.95 0.13
N VAL A 12 3.41 16.72 -0.24
CA VAL A 12 4.84 16.41 -0.25
C VAL A 12 5.39 16.33 1.17
N ALA A 13 4.95 17.12 2.15
CA ALA A 13 5.30 16.87 3.55
C ALA A 13 4.58 15.63 4.06
N LYS A 14 3.34 15.40 3.62
CA LYS A 14 2.64 14.15 3.87
C LYS A 14 3.30 12.98 3.15
N MET A 15 3.97 13.14 1.98
CA MET A 15 4.66 12.20 1.01
C MET A 15 6.16 11.95 1.20
N VAL A 16 6.97 12.97 1.42
CA VAL A 16 8.33 12.94 1.98
C VAL A 16 8.25 12.47 3.43
N GLY A 17 7.30 12.99 4.17
CA GLY A 17 6.79 12.36 5.36
C GLY A 17 5.75 11.27 5.07
N SER A 18 5.55 10.76 3.84
CA SER A 18 4.71 9.56 3.45
C SER A 18 5.56 8.41 2.95
N SER A 19 6.87 8.54 2.87
CA SER A 19 7.66 7.48 3.47
C SER A 19 7.25 7.39 4.94
N GLY A 20 7.07 8.50 5.68
CA GLY A 20 6.68 8.58 7.11
C GLY A 20 5.19 8.37 7.53
N ALA A 21 4.22 8.56 6.64
CA ALA A 21 2.77 8.58 6.85
C ALA A 21 2.07 7.46 6.07
N LEU A 22 2.81 6.83 5.13
CA LEU A 22 2.85 5.38 5.13
C LEU A 22 3.46 5.00 6.49
N LEU A 23 4.72 5.19 6.90
CA LEU A 23 5.23 4.64 8.20
C LEU A 23 4.43 4.81 9.52
N ASN A 24 3.65 5.86 9.80
CA ASN A 24 2.71 5.84 10.94
C ASN A 24 1.52 4.89 10.70
N LYS A 25 1.12 4.77 9.44
CA LYS A 25 0.20 3.79 8.85
C LYS A 25 0.90 2.51 8.36
N ASP A 26 2.22 2.42 8.17
CA ASP A 26 2.94 1.16 7.93
C ASP A 26 3.15 0.54 9.29
N ALA A 27 3.43 1.29 10.37
CA ALA A 27 3.36 0.69 11.69
C ALA A 27 1.96 0.13 11.96
N GLU A 28 0.89 0.86 11.64
CA GLU A 28 -0.50 0.39 11.79
C GLU A 28 -0.83 -0.76 10.83
N THR A 29 -0.54 -0.66 9.54
CA THR A 29 -0.85 -1.68 8.52
C THR A 29 0.12 -2.86 8.53
N VAL A 30 1.38 -2.69 8.92
CA VAL A 30 2.29 -3.80 9.28
C VAL A 30 1.77 -4.47 10.54
N THR A 31 1.24 -3.74 11.51
CA THR A 31 0.57 -4.35 12.67
C THR A 31 -0.67 -5.12 12.23
N GLU A 32 -1.55 -4.55 11.40
CA GLU A 32 -2.73 -5.23 10.84
C GLU A 32 -2.33 -6.47 10.03
N LEU A 33 -1.30 -6.38 9.18
CA LEU A 33 -0.77 -7.52 8.42
C LEU A 33 -0.11 -8.56 9.31
N THR A 34 0.52 -8.15 10.42
CA THR A 34 1.08 -9.07 11.41
C THR A 34 -0.03 -9.81 12.15
N GLU A 35 -1.09 -9.12 12.56
CA GLU A 35 -2.26 -9.75 13.19
C GLU A 35 -3.01 -10.65 12.19
N PHE A 36 -3.12 -10.23 10.93
CA PHE A 36 -3.63 -11.07 9.86
C PHE A 36 -2.77 -12.32 9.67
N ALA A 37 -1.44 -12.19 9.60
CA ALA A 37 -0.52 -13.32 9.47
C ALA A 37 -0.68 -14.34 10.60
N LYS A 38 -0.84 -13.88 11.85
CA LYS A 38 -1.11 -14.75 13.01
C LYS A 38 -2.41 -15.56 12.88
N SER A 39 -3.39 -15.05 12.13
CA SER A 39 -4.65 -15.74 11.84
C SER A 39 -4.52 -16.81 10.75
N VAL A 40 -3.43 -16.80 9.96
CA VAL A 40 -3.18 -17.81 8.93
C VAL A 40 -2.84 -19.15 9.59
N PRO A 41 -3.55 -20.24 9.28
CA PRO A 41 -3.31 -21.55 9.87
C PRO A 41 -1.84 -21.99 9.73
N GLY A 42 -1.21 -22.32 10.86
CA GLY A 42 0.17 -22.80 10.92
C GLY A 42 1.24 -21.71 11.03
N PHE A 43 0.93 -20.44 10.72
CA PHE A 43 1.91 -19.34 10.80
C PHE A 43 2.44 -19.14 12.23
N SER A 44 1.53 -19.07 13.20
CA SER A 44 1.89 -18.90 14.62
C SER A 44 2.66 -20.08 15.22
N ASN A 45 2.75 -21.22 14.51
CA ASN A 45 3.50 -22.40 14.94
C ASN A 45 4.95 -22.40 14.42
N LEU A 46 5.33 -21.47 13.55
CA LEU A 46 6.69 -21.31 13.05
C LEU A 46 7.62 -20.73 14.12
N ASP A 47 8.93 -20.89 13.94
CA ASP A 47 9.92 -20.18 14.78
C ASP A 47 9.71 -18.66 14.69
N LEU A 48 9.97 -17.95 15.78
CA LEU A 48 9.80 -16.50 15.81
C LEU A 48 10.67 -15.80 14.76
N ASN A 49 11.88 -16.30 14.49
CA ASN A 49 12.75 -15.73 13.45
C ASN A 49 12.16 -15.94 12.06
N ASP A 50 11.53 -17.09 11.80
CA ASP A 50 10.88 -17.36 10.52
C ASP A 50 9.67 -16.45 10.34
N GLN A 51 8.83 -16.28 11.37
CA GLN A 51 7.70 -15.34 11.34
C GLN A 51 8.16 -13.91 11.02
N VAL A 52 9.23 -13.45 11.69
CA VAL A 52 9.82 -12.12 11.45
C VAL A 52 10.40 -12.01 10.04
N THR A 53 11.05 -13.06 9.54
CA THR A 53 11.67 -13.10 8.20
C THR A 53 10.61 -13.02 7.11
N LEU A 54 9.58 -13.88 7.19
CA LEU A 54 8.45 -13.91 6.27
C LEU A 54 7.74 -12.54 6.19
N LEU A 55 7.45 -11.93 7.34
CA LEU A 55 6.84 -10.60 7.38
C LEU A 55 7.78 -9.51 6.82
N LYS A 56 9.07 -9.55 7.18
CA LYS A 56 10.05 -8.55 6.75
C LYS A 56 10.13 -8.44 5.22
N TYR A 57 10.04 -9.56 4.52
CA TYR A 57 10.16 -9.60 3.07
C TYR A 57 8.80 -9.57 2.35
N GLY A 58 7.75 -10.19 2.90
CA GLY A 58 6.42 -10.24 2.27
C GLY A 58 5.54 -8.99 2.47
N VAL A 59 5.77 -8.19 3.51
CA VAL A 59 4.83 -7.11 3.88
C VAL A 59 4.67 -6.04 2.80
N HIS A 60 5.74 -5.69 2.07
CA HIS A 60 5.68 -4.67 1.03
C HIS A 60 4.87 -5.14 -0.19
N GLU A 61 4.99 -6.42 -0.54
CA GLU A 61 4.23 -7.02 -1.63
C GLU A 61 2.75 -7.10 -1.28
N ALA A 62 2.43 -7.55 -0.05
CA ALA A 62 1.07 -7.55 0.48
C ALA A 62 0.46 -6.15 0.49
N LEU A 63 1.22 -5.13 0.94
CA LEU A 63 0.80 -3.73 0.91
C LEU A 63 0.48 -3.25 -0.51
N PHE A 64 1.26 -3.63 -1.52
CA PHE A 64 0.97 -3.23 -2.90
C PHE A 64 -0.23 -3.94 -3.50
N ALA A 65 -0.46 -5.20 -3.16
CA ALA A 65 -1.67 -5.92 -3.53
C ALA A 65 -2.93 -5.23 -2.96
N MET A 66 -2.90 -4.87 -1.67
CA MET A 66 -4.00 -4.14 -1.03
C MET A 66 -4.13 -2.69 -1.53
N LEU A 67 -3.02 -2.02 -1.84
CA LEU A 67 -3.06 -0.67 -2.40
C LEU A 67 -3.75 -0.63 -3.76
N ALA A 68 -3.64 -1.71 -4.55
CA ALA A 68 -4.30 -1.79 -5.85
C ALA A 68 -5.83 -1.67 -5.74
N SER A 69 -6.46 -2.25 -4.70
CA SER A 69 -7.91 -2.13 -4.49
C SER A 69 -8.36 -0.71 -4.15
N CYS A 70 -7.45 0.14 -3.67
CA CYS A 70 -7.69 1.56 -3.42
C CYS A 70 -7.50 2.44 -4.68
N MET A 71 -7.07 1.86 -5.81
CA MET A 71 -6.72 2.60 -7.03
C MET A 71 -7.70 2.33 -8.17
N ASN A 72 -7.98 3.39 -8.94
CA ASN A 72 -8.58 3.27 -10.26
C ASN A 72 -7.72 4.01 -11.30
N LYS A 73 -8.17 4.02 -12.56
CA LYS A 73 -7.43 4.66 -13.66
C LYS A 73 -7.18 6.16 -13.43
N ASP A 74 -8.05 6.79 -12.65
CA ASP A 74 -8.14 8.23 -12.45
C ASP A 74 -7.45 8.69 -11.15
N GLY A 75 -7.20 7.80 -10.18
CA GLY A 75 -6.61 8.18 -8.90
C GLY A 75 -6.66 7.12 -7.80
N LEU A 76 -6.30 7.56 -6.60
CA LEU A 76 -6.12 6.76 -5.39
C LEU A 76 -7.06 7.25 -4.29
N LEU A 77 -7.82 6.34 -3.68
CA LEU A 77 -8.55 6.60 -2.45
C LEU A 77 -7.60 6.68 -1.25
N VAL A 78 -7.84 7.66 -0.38
CA VAL A 78 -7.04 7.92 0.83
C VAL A 78 -7.96 8.20 2.02
N ALA A 79 -7.38 8.25 3.22
CA ALA A 79 -8.10 8.59 4.46
C ALA A 79 -9.38 7.75 4.67
N TYR A 80 -9.25 6.42 4.59
CA TYR A 80 -10.37 5.47 4.77
C TYR A 80 -11.54 5.73 3.79
N GLY A 81 -11.21 6.07 2.55
CA GLY A 81 -12.19 6.33 1.48
C GLY A 81 -12.80 7.73 1.53
N SER A 82 -12.46 8.58 2.50
CA SER A 82 -12.98 9.95 2.59
C SER A 82 -12.28 10.96 1.66
N GLY A 83 -11.11 10.60 1.11
CA GLY A 83 -10.37 11.43 0.17
C GLY A 83 -10.06 10.69 -1.12
N PHE A 84 -9.97 11.44 -2.22
CA PHE A 84 -9.53 10.93 -3.51
C PHE A 84 -8.46 11.86 -4.09
N ILE A 85 -7.30 11.29 -4.41
CA ILE A 85 -6.18 12.01 -5.02
C ILE A 85 -6.08 11.57 -6.48
N THR A 86 -6.18 12.51 -7.42
CA THR A 86 -6.12 12.17 -8.84
C THR A 86 -4.71 11.73 -9.24
N ARG A 87 -4.64 10.80 -10.18
CA ARG A 87 -3.38 10.33 -10.78
C ARG A 87 -2.66 11.45 -11.51
N GLU A 88 -3.40 12.33 -12.17
CA GLU A 88 -2.83 13.52 -12.82
C GLU A 88 -2.15 14.44 -11.80
N PHE A 89 -2.81 14.68 -10.66
CA PHE A 89 -2.21 15.46 -9.59
C PHE A 89 -0.94 14.77 -9.06
N LEU A 90 -0.96 13.46 -8.83
CA LEU A 90 0.25 12.71 -8.43
C LEU A 90 1.39 12.81 -9.45
N LYS A 91 1.07 12.81 -10.76
CA LYS A 91 2.04 13.02 -11.84
C LYS A 91 2.61 14.44 -11.88
N SER A 92 1.84 15.44 -11.42
CA SER A 92 2.27 16.84 -11.40
C SER A 92 3.29 17.17 -10.30
N LEU A 93 3.47 16.27 -9.33
CA LEU A 93 4.35 16.49 -8.17
C LEU A 93 5.82 16.46 -8.57
N ARG A 94 6.64 17.21 -7.84
CA ARG A 94 8.10 17.19 -8.04
C ARG A 94 8.68 15.79 -7.88
N ARG A 95 9.70 15.46 -8.69
CA ARG A 95 10.49 14.23 -8.51
C ARG A 95 11.05 14.13 -7.08
N PRO A 96 11.12 12.92 -6.50
CA PRO A 96 10.88 11.61 -7.14
C PRO A 96 9.41 11.14 -7.13
N PHE A 97 8.48 11.89 -6.55
CA PHE A 97 7.14 11.38 -6.24
C PHE A 97 6.28 11.09 -7.47
N SER A 98 6.37 11.93 -8.50
CA SER A 98 5.67 11.71 -9.77
C SER A 98 6.09 10.42 -10.47
N GLU A 99 7.35 9.99 -10.33
CA GLU A 99 7.86 8.76 -10.93
C GLU A 99 7.58 7.52 -10.05
N MET A 100 7.52 7.70 -8.73
CA MET A 100 7.31 6.60 -7.78
C MET A 100 5.90 5.98 -7.85
N MET A 101 4.87 6.80 -8.09
CA MET A 101 3.48 6.33 -8.06
C MET A 101 3.02 5.69 -9.37
N GLU A 102 3.60 6.07 -10.50
CA GLU A 102 3.15 5.61 -11.81
C GLU A 102 3.27 4.08 -12.00
N PRO A 103 4.37 3.41 -11.60
CA PRO A 103 4.46 1.95 -11.64
C PRO A 103 3.37 1.26 -10.81
N LYS A 104 2.98 1.85 -9.67
CA LYS A 104 1.93 1.30 -8.79
C LYS A 104 0.56 1.37 -9.47
N PHE A 105 0.25 2.46 -10.14
CA PHE A 105 -0.96 2.54 -10.97
C PHE A 105 -0.95 1.53 -12.11
N GLN A 106 0.17 1.37 -12.81
CA GLN A 106 0.27 0.39 -13.90
C GLN A 106 0.07 -1.05 -13.41
N PHE A 107 0.61 -1.39 -12.24
CA PHE A 107 0.34 -2.65 -11.56
C PHE A 107 -1.15 -2.76 -11.20
N ALA A 108 -1.71 -1.77 -10.51
CA ALA A 108 -3.09 -1.79 -10.05
C ALA A 108 -4.10 -1.96 -11.20
N MET A 109 -3.88 -1.34 -12.36
CA MET A 109 -4.79 -1.49 -13.50
C MET A 109 -4.81 -2.91 -14.05
N LYS A 110 -3.65 -3.60 -14.05
CA LYS A 110 -3.57 -4.99 -14.48
C LYS A 110 -4.13 -5.92 -13.39
N PHE A 111 -3.77 -5.68 -12.14
CA PHE A 111 -4.21 -6.48 -11.01
C PHE A 111 -5.74 -6.41 -10.82
N ASN A 112 -6.33 -5.21 -10.85
CA ASN A 112 -7.77 -5.03 -10.71
C ASN A 112 -8.58 -5.57 -11.90
N SER A 113 -7.95 -5.78 -13.06
CA SER A 113 -8.62 -6.44 -14.19
C SER A 113 -8.88 -7.93 -13.97
N LEU A 114 -8.30 -8.51 -12.90
CA LEU A 114 -8.60 -9.87 -12.44
C LEU A 114 -9.91 -9.93 -11.65
N GLU A 115 -10.49 -8.78 -11.29
CA GLU A 115 -11.78 -8.67 -10.58
C GLU A 115 -11.83 -9.50 -9.28
N LEU A 116 -10.69 -9.56 -8.56
CA LEU A 116 -10.59 -10.25 -7.28
C LEU A 116 -11.50 -9.58 -6.24
N ASP A 117 -12.25 -10.39 -5.51
CA ASP A 117 -12.99 -9.92 -4.36
C ASP A 117 -12.13 -9.91 -3.08
N ASP A 118 -12.70 -9.48 -1.96
CA ASP A 118 -11.99 -9.41 -0.68
C ASP A 118 -11.52 -10.79 -0.18
N SER A 119 -12.24 -11.87 -0.54
CA SER A 119 -11.89 -13.24 -0.16
C SER A 119 -10.68 -13.73 -0.95
N ASP A 120 -10.68 -13.49 -2.26
CA ASP A 120 -9.55 -13.80 -3.14
C ASP A 120 -8.29 -13.03 -2.72
N LEU A 121 -8.45 -11.74 -2.42
CA LEU A 121 -7.36 -10.88 -1.98
C LEU A 121 -6.80 -11.33 -0.63
N ALA A 122 -7.65 -11.74 0.31
CA ALA A 122 -7.19 -12.28 1.60
C ALA A 122 -6.34 -13.55 1.42
N LEU A 123 -6.76 -14.47 0.56
CA LEU A 123 -5.98 -15.68 0.24
C LEU A 123 -4.66 -15.34 -0.46
N PHE A 124 -4.68 -14.38 -1.39
CA PHE A 124 -3.48 -13.93 -2.08
C PHE A 124 -2.46 -13.29 -1.14
N VAL A 125 -2.91 -12.42 -0.23
CA VAL A 125 -2.06 -11.80 0.79
C VAL A 125 -1.49 -12.85 1.75
N ALA A 126 -2.28 -13.83 2.17
CA ALA A 126 -1.78 -14.94 2.99
C ALA A 126 -0.68 -15.73 2.28
N ALA A 127 -0.86 -16.01 0.98
CA ALA A 127 0.14 -16.70 0.18
C ALA A 127 1.45 -15.91 0.08
N ILE A 128 1.38 -14.58 -0.14
CA ILE A 128 2.56 -13.70 -0.14
C ILE A 128 3.30 -13.79 1.20
N ILE A 129 2.58 -13.63 2.32
CA ILE A 129 3.18 -13.66 3.65
C ILE A 129 3.86 -15.01 3.93
N CYS A 130 3.26 -16.12 3.49
CA CYS A 130 3.83 -17.45 3.67
C CYS A 130 5.02 -17.77 2.75
N CYS A 131 5.38 -16.88 1.81
CA CYS A 131 6.48 -17.08 0.86
C CYS A 131 7.57 -15.99 0.93
N GLY A 132 7.39 -14.98 1.78
CA GLY A 132 8.26 -13.79 1.91
C GLY A 132 9.71 -14.11 2.28
#